data_AF-A0A437MN61-F1
#
_entry.id   AF-A0A437MN61-F1
#
_cell.length_a   1.000
_cell.length_b   1.000
_cell.length_c   1.000
_cell.angle_alpha   90.00
_cell.angle_beta   90.00
_cell.angle_gamma   90.00
#
_symmetry.space_group_name_H-M   'P 1'
#
loop_
_entity.id
_entity.type
_entity.pdbx_description
1 polymer ?
#
loop_
_entity_poly.entity_id
_entity_poly.type
_entity_poly.pdbx_seq_one_letter_code
_entity_poly.pdbx_strand_id
1 'polypeptide(L)'
;MTSRHLMVLAAGMLLTGAGVAKGQSEPAPLLPSFGNRDSVRFAQSYAAAAEVWQFCRVSADRDAAEALLRRLRANLTTMAGDQQAYVAGYVFARVEATLGRLLDAESRASECSAALTRLGRAEMHRSSQ
;
A
#
# COMPACT_ATOMS: atom_id res chain seq x y z
N MET A 1 51.76 5.40 -17.81
CA MET A 1 52.30 5.77 -16.48
C MET A 1 51.24 6.56 -15.74
N THR A 2 50.83 6.08 -14.54
CA THR A 2 50.36 6.84 -13.33
C THR A 2 49.15 7.79 -13.49
N SER A 3 48.17 7.91 -12.60
CA SER A 3 47.94 7.42 -11.23
C SER A 3 46.47 7.71 -10.88
N ARG A 4 45.90 6.86 -10.03
CA ARG A 4 44.71 7.16 -9.22
C ARG A 4 45.10 8.09 -8.04
N HIS A 5 44.07 8.67 -7.39
CA HIS A 5 44.06 9.35 -6.07
C HIS A 5 44.45 10.86 -6.15
N LEU A 6 43.83 11.85 -5.48
CA LEU A 6 43.12 11.99 -4.19
C LEU A 6 42.42 13.37 -4.10
N MET A 7 41.43 13.48 -3.19
CA MET A 7 41.00 14.68 -2.40
C MET A 7 40.46 15.90 -3.16
N VAL A 8 39.37 16.54 -2.72
CA VAL A 8 39.36 17.53 -1.63
C VAL A 8 38.02 17.56 -0.89
N LEU A 9 38.12 17.63 0.44
CA LEU A 9 37.06 17.88 1.42
C LEU A 9 36.49 19.31 1.35
N ALA A 10 35.21 19.41 1.70
CA ALA A 10 34.57 20.40 2.58
C ALA A 10 34.83 21.91 2.38
N ALA A 11 33.75 22.70 2.31
CA ALA A 11 33.36 23.67 3.36
C ALA A 11 32.43 24.75 2.82
N GLY A 12 31.47 25.14 3.65
CA GLY A 12 30.50 26.22 3.44
C GLY A 12 29.19 25.88 4.15
N MET A 13 29.21 25.58 5.46
CA MET A 13 29.05 26.55 6.57
C MET A 13 27.83 27.45 6.36
N LEU A 14 26.71 27.15 7.02
CA LEU A 14 26.33 27.58 8.39
C LEU A 14 25.80 29.02 8.41
N LEU A 15 24.55 29.24 8.85
CA LEU A 15 24.24 29.92 10.12
C LEU A 15 22.73 30.24 10.29
N THR A 16 22.34 30.21 11.57
CA THR A 16 21.06 30.59 12.22
C THR A 16 20.10 29.42 12.48
N GLY A 17 19.87 28.99 13.73
CA GLY A 17 20.32 29.49 15.02
C GLY A 17 20.15 28.42 16.11
N ALA A 18 20.92 28.58 17.19
CA ALA A 18 20.82 27.75 18.37
C ALA A 18 19.56 28.11 19.17
N GLY A 19 18.66 27.15 19.29
CA GLY A 19 17.62 27.09 20.31
C GLY A 19 17.61 25.66 20.86
N VAL A 20 18.10 25.48 22.08
CA VAL A 20 18.02 24.23 22.81
C VAL A 20 16.56 23.92 23.11
N ALA A 21 16.01 22.88 22.50
CA ALA A 21 14.81 22.21 22.98
C ALA A 21 15.05 20.70 22.93
N LYS A 22 15.06 20.10 24.12
CA LYS A 22 14.84 18.68 24.35
C LYS A 22 13.70 18.19 23.45
N GLY A 23 13.97 17.17 22.65
CA GLY A 23 12.94 16.47 21.90
C GLY A 23 13.61 15.41 21.07
N GLN A 24 13.47 14.17 21.49
CA GLN A 24 13.85 13.00 20.71
C GLN A 24 13.21 13.11 19.33
N SER A 25 14.00 13.44 18.32
CA SER A 25 13.66 13.11 16.93
C SER A 25 14.15 11.68 16.74
N GLU A 26 13.44 10.72 17.33
CA GLU A 26 13.54 9.33 16.87
C GLU A 26 13.42 9.36 15.33
N PRO A 27 14.26 8.62 14.59
CA PRO A 27 14.05 8.47 13.16
C PRO A 27 12.60 8.01 13.00
N ALA A 28 11.80 8.79 12.25
CA ALA A 28 10.41 8.47 11.97
C ALA A 28 10.32 6.97 11.68
N PRO A 29 9.47 6.21 12.40
CA PRO A 29 9.48 4.77 12.30
C PRO A 29 9.35 4.39 10.82
N LEU A 30 10.38 3.74 10.29
CA LEU A 30 10.44 3.22 8.91
C LEU A 30 9.46 2.07 8.68
N LEU A 31 8.60 1.79 9.67
CA LEU A 31 7.56 0.79 9.63
C LEU A 31 6.24 1.52 9.92
N PRO A 32 5.23 1.43 9.04
CA PRO A 32 3.93 2.02 9.31
C PRO A 32 3.43 1.51 10.66
N SER A 33 2.87 2.40 11.47
CA SER A 33 2.19 2.03 12.72
C SER A 33 1.31 0.82 12.44
N PHE A 34 1.43 -0.22 13.27
CA PHE A 34 0.62 -1.42 13.13
C PHE A 34 -0.85 -1.02 12.97
N GLY A 35 -1.43 -1.32 11.81
CA GLY A 35 -2.82 -0.95 11.53
C GLY A 35 -3.73 -1.48 12.63
N ASN A 36 -4.66 -0.64 13.10
CA ASN A 36 -5.72 -1.12 13.97
C ASN A 36 -6.66 -2.05 13.20
N ARG A 37 -7.54 -2.77 13.92
CA ARG A 37 -8.45 -3.75 13.34
C ARG A 37 -9.27 -3.21 12.16
N ASP A 38 -9.67 -1.94 12.22
CA ASP A 38 -10.48 -1.29 11.18
C ASP A 38 -9.66 -1.02 9.93
N SER A 39 -8.46 -0.45 10.07
CA SER A 39 -7.54 -0.23 8.95
C SER A 39 -7.06 -1.53 8.31
N VAL A 40 -6.87 -2.60 9.09
CA VAL A 40 -6.54 -3.95 8.58
C VAL A 40 -7.67 -4.49 7.70
N ARG A 41 -8.91 -4.46 8.19
CA ARG A 41 -10.07 -4.94 7.44
C ARG A 41 -10.34 -4.11 6.19
N PHE A 42 -10.17 -2.80 6.31
CA PHE A 42 -10.29 -1.89 5.19
C PHE A 42 -9.25 -2.19 4.12
N ALA A 43 -7.98 -2.35 4.51
CA ALA A 43 -6.89 -2.69 3.60
C ALA A 43 -7.10 -4.04 2.90
N GLN A 44 -7.62 -5.05 3.62
CA GLN A 44 -7.98 -6.35 3.04
C GLN A 44 -9.06 -6.22 1.96
N SER A 45 -10.11 -5.44 2.24
CA SER A 45 -11.20 -5.19 1.28
C SER A 45 -10.69 -4.45 0.04
N TYR A 46 -9.84 -3.43 0.25
CA TYR A 46 -9.22 -2.66 -0.82
C TYR A 46 -8.31 -3.52 -1.69
N ALA A 47 -7.42 -4.31 -1.09
CA ALA A 47 -6.50 -5.19 -1.82
C ALA A 47 -7.26 -6.26 -2.61
N ALA A 48 -8.29 -6.89 -2.02
CA ALA A 48 -9.09 -7.89 -2.71
C ALA A 48 -9.83 -7.29 -3.91
N ALA A 49 -10.40 -6.08 -3.79
CA ALA A 49 -11.04 -5.40 -4.90
C ALA A 49 -10.03 -5.04 -6.02
N ALA A 50 -8.81 -4.61 -5.66
CA ALA A 50 -7.74 -4.33 -6.62
C ALA A 50 -7.32 -5.58 -7.38
N GLU A 51 -7.21 -6.73 -6.70
CA GLU A 51 -6.90 -8.02 -7.31
C GLU A 51 -8.00 -8.48 -8.27
N VAL A 52 -9.28 -8.32 -7.92
CA VAL A 52 -10.40 -8.61 -8.85
C VAL A 52 -10.28 -7.76 -10.10
N TRP A 53 -10.04 -6.45 -9.96
CA TRP A 53 -9.87 -5.55 -11.10
C TRP A 53 -8.67 -5.91 -11.99
N GLN A 54 -7.59 -6.44 -11.40
CA GLN A 54 -6.37 -6.84 -12.10
C GLN A 54 -6.51 -8.18 -12.83
N PHE A 55 -7.13 -9.19 -12.20
CA PHE A 55 -7.14 -10.55 -12.71
C PHE A 55 -8.39 -10.89 -13.51
N CYS A 56 -9.55 -10.37 -13.13
CA CYS A 56 -10.80 -10.72 -13.79
C CYS A 56 -10.90 -10.05 -15.17
N ARG A 57 -11.12 -10.87 -16.20
CA ARG A 57 -11.28 -10.42 -17.59
C ARG A 57 -12.74 -10.13 -17.96
N VAL A 58 -13.68 -10.72 -17.22
CA VAL A 58 -15.13 -10.47 -17.41
C VAL A 58 -15.42 -9.02 -17.03
N SER A 59 -16.06 -8.28 -17.93
CA SER A 59 -16.31 -6.84 -17.74
C SER A 59 -17.15 -6.56 -16.51
N ALA A 60 -18.20 -7.36 -16.25
CA ALA A 60 -19.09 -7.16 -15.10
C ALA A 60 -18.36 -7.19 -13.74
N ASP A 61 -17.50 -8.19 -13.51
CA ASP A 61 -16.74 -8.31 -12.26
C ASP A 61 -15.73 -7.18 -12.11
N ARG A 62 -15.10 -6.80 -13.22
CA ARG A 62 -14.12 -5.71 -13.26
C ARG A 62 -14.78 -4.35 -13.00
N ASP A 63 -15.93 -4.09 -13.60
CA ASP A 63 -16.71 -2.86 -13.42
C ASP A 63 -17.23 -2.76 -11.97
N ALA A 64 -17.69 -3.88 -11.40
CA ALA A 64 -18.10 -3.94 -10.00
C ALA A 64 -16.93 -3.67 -9.04
N ALA A 65 -15.76 -4.26 -9.31
CA ALA A 65 -14.53 -4.01 -8.55
C ALA A 65 -14.08 -2.55 -8.67
N GLU A 66 -14.14 -1.95 -9.86
CA GLU A 66 -13.81 -0.54 -10.06
C GLU A 66 -14.76 0.38 -9.28
N ALA A 67 -16.06 0.13 -9.32
CA ALA A 67 -17.04 0.88 -8.55
C ALA A 67 -16.78 0.78 -7.04
N LEU A 68 -16.41 -0.41 -6.56
CA LEU A 68 -16.02 -0.61 -5.17
C LEU A 68 -14.73 0.15 -4.82
N LEU A 69 -13.69 0.07 -5.65
CA LEU A 69 -12.43 0.79 -5.46
C LEU A 69 -12.65 2.30 -5.38
N ARG A 70 -13.55 2.87 -6.20
CA ARG A 70 -13.92 4.30 -6.09
C ARG A 70 -14.52 4.64 -4.73
N ARG A 71 -15.46 3.82 -4.23
CA ARG A 71 -16.05 4.00 -2.89
C ARG A 71 -15.02 3.86 -1.77
N LEU A 72 -14.17 2.84 -1.85
CA LEU A 72 -13.10 2.64 -0.88
C LEU A 72 -12.11 3.80 -0.91
N ARG A 73 -11.72 4.31 -2.09
CA ARG A 73 -10.84 5.49 -2.16
C ARG A 73 -11.46 6.71 -1.49
N ALA A 74 -12.76 6.95 -1.67
CA ALA A 74 -13.45 8.04 -0.97
C ALA A 74 -13.40 7.84 0.55
N ASN A 75 -13.73 6.65 1.06
CA ASN A 75 -13.66 6.35 2.49
C ASN A 75 -12.24 6.44 3.07
N LEU A 76 -11.21 6.09 2.28
CA LEU A 76 -9.82 6.20 2.73
C LEU A 76 -9.46 7.65 3.06
N THR A 77 -9.97 8.62 2.30
CA THR A 77 -9.69 10.05 2.56
C THR A 77 -10.30 10.56 3.87
N THR A 78 -11.28 9.84 4.46
CA THR A 78 -11.87 10.19 5.75
C THR A 78 -11.16 9.51 6.93
N MET A 79 -10.20 8.62 6.68
CA MET A 79 -9.41 7.95 7.72
C MET A 79 -8.27 8.83 8.22
N ALA A 80 -7.75 8.55 9.41
CA ALA A 80 -6.56 9.23 9.93
C ALA A 80 -5.32 8.93 9.07
N GLY A 81 -4.34 9.85 9.03
CA GLY A 81 -3.20 9.76 8.11
C GLY A 81 -2.31 8.54 8.30
N ASP A 82 -2.13 8.09 9.54
CA ASP A 82 -1.45 6.84 9.91
C ASP A 82 -2.17 5.60 9.35
N GLN A 83 -3.50 5.58 9.43
CA GLN A 83 -4.32 4.52 8.84
C GLN A 83 -4.26 4.53 7.32
N GLN A 84 -4.23 5.72 6.70
CA GLN A 84 -4.06 5.86 5.26
C GLN A 84 -2.71 5.28 4.81
N ALA A 85 -1.63 5.60 5.52
CA ALA A 85 -0.30 5.08 5.25
C ALA A 85 -0.26 3.55 5.41
N TYR A 86 -0.89 3.01 6.45
CA TYR A 86 -1.00 1.56 6.64
C TYR A 86 -1.73 0.88 5.47
N VAL A 87 -2.90 1.39 5.08
CA VAL A 87 -3.69 0.84 3.96
C VAL A 87 -2.89 0.89 2.66
N ALA A 88 -2.24 2.02 2.38
CA ALA A 88 -1.41 2.19 1.19
C ALA A 88 -0.26 1.17 1.15
N GLY A 89 0.48 1.03 2.25
CA GLY A 89 1.57 0.05 2.35
C GLY A 89 1.09 -1.40 2.19
N TYR A 90 -0.02 -1.76 2.82
CA TYR A 90 -0.61 -3.10 2.70
C TYR A 90 -1.04 -3.42 1.26
N VAL A 91 -1.78 -2.50 0.62
CA VAL A 91 -2.26 -2.68 -0.75
C VAL A 91 -1.09 -2.74 -1.72
N PHE A 92 -0.09 -1.87 -1.55
CA PHE A 92 1.12 -1.88 -2.37
C PHE A 92 1.84 -3.23 -2.28
N ALA A 93 2.13 -3.72 -1.07
CA ALA A 93 2.81 -5.00 -0.87
C ALA A 93 2.02 -6.19 -1.48
N ARG A 94 0.69 -6.17 -1.38
CA ARG A 94 -0.18 -7.19 -1.99
C ARG A 94 -0.11 -7.16 -3.51
N VAL A 95 -0.25 -5.98 -4.10
CA VAL A 95 -0.21 -5.81 -5.55
C VAL A 95 1.18 -6.15 -6.07
N GLU A 96 2.26 -5.70 -5.41
CA GLU A 96 3.64 -6.04 -5.77
C GLU A 96 3.89 -7.55 -5.76
N ALA A 97 3.41 -8.27 -4.75
CA ALA A 97 3.51 -9.74 -4.69
C ALA A 97 2.83 -10.46 -5.86
N THR A 98 1.95 -9.76 -6.58
CA THR A 98 1.25 -10.26 -7.77
C THR A 98 1.73 -9.66 -9.08
N LEU A 99 2.35 -8.47 -9.06
CA LEU A 99 3.00 -7.84 -10.19
C LEU A 99 4.26 -8.63 -10.55
N GLY A 100 4.48 -8.85 -11.84
CA GLY A 100 5.63 -9.61 -12.34
C GLY A 100 5.38 -11.10 -12.57
N ARG A 101 4.20 -11.62 -12.19
CA ARG A 101 3.79 -12.97 -12.64
C ARG A 101 3.27 -12.88 -14.06
N LEU A 102 3.99 -13.50 -15.00
CA LEU A 102 3.44 -13.81 -16.34
C LEU A 102 2.42 -14.93 -16.18
N LEU A 103 1.15 -14.54 -16.05
CA LEU A 103 0.04 -15.49 -15.94
C LEU A 103 -0.51 -15.82 -17.33
N ASP A 104 -0.51 -17.10 -17.67
CA ASP A 104 -1.31 -17.63 -18.77
C ASP A 104 -2.83 -17.46 -18.48
N ALA A 105 -3.66 -17.85 -19.45
CA ALA A 105 -5.10 -17.64 -19.36
C ALA A 105 -5.74 -18.44 -18.21
N GLU A 106 -5.28 -19.67 -17.95
CA GLU A 106 -5.82 -20.55 -16.91
C GLU A 106 -5.41 -20.08 -15.51
N SER A 107 -4.14 -19.77 -15.32
CA SER A 107 -3.59 -19.20 -14.09
C SER A 107 -4.28 -17.90 -13.71
N ARG A 108 -4.60 -17.05 -14.71
CA ARG A 108 -5.35 -15.82 -14.49
C ARG A 108 -6.80 -16.06 -14.08
N ALA A 109 -7.47 -17.05 -14.67
CA ALA A 109 -8.84 -17.41 -14.28
C ALA A 109 -8.90 -17.95 -12.84
N SER A 110 -7.90 -18.74 -12.44
CA SER A 110 -7.72 -19.20 -11.07
C SER A 110 -7.49 -18.02 -10.10
N GLU A 111 -6.61 -17.08 -10.46
CA GLU A 111 -6.36 -15.89 -9.63
C GLU A 111 -7.59 -14.98 -9.52
N CYS A 112 -8.38 -14.82 -10.58
CA CYS A 112 -9.67 -14.11 -10.51
C CYS A 112 -10.65 -14.79 -9.54
N SER A 113 -10.81 -16.12 -9.64
CA SER A 113 -11.69 -16.88 -8.74
C SER A 113 -11.23 -16.78 -7.28
N ALA A 114 -9.92 -16.82 -7.05
CA ALA A 114 -9.33 -16.66 -5.75
C ALA A 114 -9.50 -15.22 -5.21
N ALA A 115 -9.39 -14.20 -6.07
CA ALA A 115 -9.62 -12.80 -5.71
C ALA A 115 -11.09 -12.54 -5.33
N LEU A 116 -12.05 -13.07 -6.10
CA LEU A 116 -13.48 -13.00 -5.79
C LEU A 116 -13.79 -13.66 -4.45
N THR A 117 -13.19 -14.82 -4.17
CA THR A 117 -13.34 -15.52 -2.88
C THR A 117 -12.77 -14.71 -1.71
N ARG A 118 -11.60 -14.07 -1.91
CA ARG A 118 -11.01 -13.17 -0.89
C ARG A 118 -11.89 -11.95 -0.66
N LEU A 119 -12.43 -11.36 -1.72
CA LEU A 119 -13.33 -10.21 -1.64
C LEU A 119 -14.61 -10.55 -0.88
N GLY A 120 -15.26 -11.68 -1.22
CA GLY A 120 -16.45 -12.14 -0.50
C GLY A 120 -16.19 -12.33 0.99
N ARG A 121 -15.05 -12.92 1.38
CA ARG A 121 -14.67 -13.05 2.80
C ARG A 121 -14.42 -11.70 3.48
N ALA A 122 -13.73 -10.78 2.79
CA ALA A 122 -13.45 -9.44 3.33
C ALA A 122 -14.76 -8.67 3.61
N GLU A 123 -15.71 -8.72 2.68
CA GLU A 123 -16.99 -8.03 2.82
C GLU A 123 -17.90 -8.69 3.88
N MET A 124 -17.92 -10.03 4.00
CA MET A 124 -18.65 -10.71 5.10
C MET A 124 -18.12 -10.35 6.49
N HIS A 125 -16.80 -10.22 6.64
CA HIS A 125 -16.20 -9.79 7.90
C HIS A 125 -16.50 -8.33 8.25
N ARG A 126 -16.87 -7.52 7.25
CA ARG A 126 -17.26 -6.12 7.42
C ARG A 126 -18.75 -5.95 7.72
N SER A 127 -19.63 -6.79 7.17
CA SER A 127 -21.09 -6.70 7.35
C SER A 127 -21.62 -7.31 8.65
N SER A 128 -20.79 -8.01 9.41
CA SER A 128 -21.14 -8.65 10.69
C SER A 128 -21.02 -7.72 11.90
N GLN A 129 -21.11 -6.41 11.68
CA GLN A 129 -21.02 -5.34 12.68
C GLN A 129 -22.16 -4.35 12.47
#